data_AF-A0AAX0RT40-F1
#
_entry.id   AF-A0AAX0RT40-F1
#
_cell.length_a   1.000
_cell.length_b   1.000
_cell.length_c   1.000
_cell.angle_alpha   90.00
_cell.angle_beta   90.00
_cell.angle_gamma   90.00
#
_symmetry.space_group_name_H-M   'P 1'
#
loop_
_entity.id
_entity.type
_entity.pdbx_description
1 polymer ?
#
loop_
_entity_poly.entity_id
_entity_poly.type
_entity_poly.pdbx_seq_one_letter_code
_entity_poly.pdbx_strand_id
1 'polypeptide(L)'
;MPEEGMVEEGELKIHQASHARYFEDFLKFVEYGESMPEIMKNQVIHMVHEHVSAQFEENSDELHKFEQDLEIWETSEKREIQERLETHQVVEATAQIVEHTPEAELRMKLGSTSIKGLLADFGDSIHLGKINGKYVLMIESDTIEFDKGVSPIEFHRPDDLMEIVERISRKV
;
A
#
# COMPACT_ATOMS: atom_id res chain seq x y z
N MET A 1 -49.87 44.55 19.74
CA MET A 1 -49.64 43.84 21.01
C MET A 1 -50.41 42.54 20.90
N PRO A 2 -49.73 41.38 20.85
CA PRO A 2 -50.41 40.09 20.89
C PRO A 2 -51.06 39.87 22.27
N GLU A 3 -52.15 39.10 22.31
CA GLU A 3 -52.91 38.84 23.54
C GLU A 3 -52.18 37.89 24.51
N GLU A 4 -52.44 38.04 25.82
CA GLU A 4 -51.83 37.23 26.89
C GLU A 4 -52.10 35.73 26.67
N GLY A 5 -51.04 34.97 26.39
CA GLY A 5 -51.08 33.52 26.21
C GLY A 5 -50.75 33.02 24.81
N MET A 6 -50.56 33.91 23.81
CA MET A 6 -50.06 33.52 22.50
C MET A 6 -48.53 33.37 22.50
N VAL A 7 -48.03 32.21 22.07
CA VAL A 7 -46.60 32.00 21.78
C VAL A 7 -46.35 32.43 20.34
N GLU A 8 -45.68 33.55 20.13
CA GLU A 8 -45.21 33.95 18.80
C GLU A 8 -43.91 33.20 18.47
N GLU A 9 -43.85 32.59 17.28
CA GLU A 9 -42.60 32.03 16.75
C GLU A 9 -41.69 33.17 16.29
N GLY A 10 -40.77 33.58 17.16
CA GLY A 10 -39.71 34.53 16.79
C GLY A 10 -38.58 33.83 16.04
N GLU A 11 -38.30 34.23 14.80
CA GLU A 11 -37.09 33.80 14.10
C GLU A 11 -35.87 34.55 14.64
N LEU A 12 -34.98 33.83 15.34
CA LEU A 12 -33.68 34.34 15.73
C LEU A 12 -32.69 34.18 14.56
N LYS A 13 -32.34 35.27 13.87
CA LYS A 13 -31.26 35.25 12.88
C LYS A 13 -29.90 35.15 13.57
N ILE A 14 -29.31 33.95 13.57
CA ILE A 14 -27.95 33.72 14.07
C ILE A 14 -26.95 34.28 13.05
N HIS A 15 -26.33 35.41 13.38
CA HIS A 15 -25.23 35.95 12.59
C HIS A 15 -23.94 35.17 12.94
N GLN A 16 -23.57 34.18 12.11
CA GLN A 16 -22.23 33.59 12.18
C GLN A 16 -21.19 34.60 11.68
N ALA A 17 -20.59 35.37 12.58
CA ALA A 17 -19.55 36.34 12.25
C ALA A 17 -18.12 35.88 12.61
N SER A 18 -17.89 34.67 13.13
CA SER A 18 -16.58 34.38 13.73
C SER A 18 -16.16 32.91 13.80
N HIS A 19 -16.44 32.09 12.79
CA HIS A 19 -15.84 30.74 12.74
C HIS A 19 -14.47 30.68 12.04
N ALA A 20 -14.13 31.66 11.20
CA ALA A 20 -12.87 31.62 10.43
C ALA A 20 -11.60 31.96 11.26
N ARG A 21 -11.71 32.82 12.28
CA ARG A 21 -10.52 33.27 13.07
C ARG A 21 -10.03 32.25 14.09
N TYR A 22 -10.88 31.34 14.56
CA TYR A 22 -10.44 30.29 15.49
C TYR A 22 -9.44 29.35 14.82
N PHE A 23 -9.64 29.00 13.55
CA PHE A 23 -8.74 28.09 12.83
C PHE A 23 -7.34 28.67 12.57
N GLU A 24 -7.23 29.97 12.28
CA GLU A 24 -5.94 30.64 12.06
C GLU A 24 -5.04 30.62 13.31
N ASP A 25 -5.65 30.72 14.50
CA ASP A 25 -4.93 30.63 15.77
C ASP A 25 -4.43 29.21 16.10
N PHE A 26 -4.93 28.17 15.45
CA PHE A 26 -4.42 26.81 15.64
C PHE A 26 -3.33 26.43 14.63
N LEU A 27 -3.25 27.08 13.46
CA LEU A 27 -2.23 26.78 12.44
C LEU A 27 -0.79 26.94 12.96
N LYS A 28 -0.53 27.87 13.86
CA LYS A 28 0.79 28.07 14.51
C LYS A 28 1.23 26.90 15.41
N PHE A 29 0.30 26.00 15.75
CA PHE A 29 0.54 24.78 16.54
C PHE A 29 0.35 23.50 15.72
N VAL A 30 0.00 23.61 14.43
CA VAL A 30 -0.07 22.49 13.50
C VAL A 30 1.33 22.34 12.89
N GLU A 31 2.12 21.42 13.44
CA GLU A 31 3.31 20.96 12.75
C GLU A 31 2.87 20.15 11.52
N TYR A 32 3.30 20.58 10.34
CA TYR A 32 3.22 19.74 9.15
C TYR A 32 4.23 18.62 9.35
N GLY A 33 3.77 17.49 9.89
CA GLY A 33 4.57 16.27 9.94
C GLY A 33 4.98 15.82 8.54
N GLU A 34 5.96 14.90 8.48
CA GLU A 34 6.33 14.25 7.23
C GLU A 34 5.09 13.72 6.51
N SER A 35 5.09 13.82 5.18
CA SER A 35 3.96 13.30 4.41
C SER A 35 3.89 11.77 4.57
N MET A 36 2.69 11.19 4.55
CA MET A 36 2.53 9.72 4.63
C MET A 36 3.44 8.94 3.64
N PRO A 37 3.62 9.38 2.37
CA PRO A 37 4.58 8.76 1.46
C PRO A 37 6.04 8.80 1.94
N GLU A 38 6.42 9.86 2.64
CA GLU A 38 7.77 10.07 3.18
C GLU A 38 8.02 9.20 4.40
N ILE A 39 7.04 9.08 5.30
CA ILE A 39 7.07 8.15 6.44
C ILE A 39 7.23 6.70 5.94
N MET A 40 6.41 6.30 4.97
CA MET A 40 6.49 4.96 4.37
C MET A 40 7.85 4.71 3.71
N LYS A 41 8.37 5.70 3.00
CA LYS A 41 9.68 5.63 2.35
C LYS A 41 10.79 5.43 3.38
N ASN A 42 10.80 6.21 4.46
CA ASN A 42 11.78 6.12 5.55
C ASN A 42 11.71 4.74 6.23
N GLN A 43 10.51 4.22 6.49
CA GLN A 43 10.32 2.88 7.06
C GLN A 43 10.86 1.78 6.14
N VAL A 44 10.60 1.85 4.84
CA VAL A 44 11.12 0.86 3.87
C VAL A 44 12.64 0.91 3.79
N ILE A 45 13.25 2.11 3.75
CA ILE A 45 14.70 2.27 3.71
C ILE A 45 15.34 1.70 4.99
N HIS A 46 14.78 2.04 6.15
CA HIS A 46 15.29 1.55 7.43
C HIS A 46 15.27 0.03 7.50
N MET A 47 14.16 -0.58 7.10
CA MET A 47 14.00 -2.03 7.09
C MET A 47 14.97 -2.74 6.13
N VAL A 48 15.15 -2.18 4.93
CA VAL A 48 16.12 -2.68 3.95
C VAL A 48 17.54 -2.62 4.50
N HIS A 49 17.91 -1.53 5.16
CA HIS A 49 19.20 -1.45 5.86
C HIS A 49 19.32 -2.52 6.94
N GLU A 50 18.34 -2.65 7.82
CA GLU A 50 18.38 -3.60 8.94
C GLU A 50 18.57 -5.05 8.45
N HIS A 51 17.83 -5.48 7.43
CA HIS A 51 17.82 -6.88 6.98
C HIS A 51 18.90 -7.21 5.95
N VAL A 52 19.26 -6.24 5.09
CA VAL A 52 20.18 -6.48 3.98
C VAL A 52 21.62 -6.11 4.34
N SER A 53 21.85 -5.02 5.09
CA SER A 53 23.20 -4.67 5.54
C SER A 53 23.78 -5.72 6.50
N ALA A 54 22.93 -6.40 7.28
CA ALA A 54 23.35 -7.51 8.14
C ALA A 54 23.94 -8.72 7.39
N GLN A 55 23.76 -8.80 6.07
CA GLN A 55 24.32 -9.87 5.23
C GLN A 55 25.76 -9.59 4.80
N PHE A 56 26.27 -8.37 5.01
CA PHE A 56 27.60 -7.94 4.58
C PHE A 56 28.54 -7.75 5.77
N GLU A 57 29.85 -7.83 5.52
CA GLU A 57 30.86 -7.46 6.51
C GLU A 57 30.91 -5.93 6.67
N GLU A 58 31.21 -5.45 7.88
CA GLU A 58 31.33 -4.01 8.14
C GLU A 58 32.44 -3.38 7.29
N ASN A 59 32.12 -2.28 6.61
CA ASN A 59 33.00 -1.55 5.68
C ASN A 59 33.50 -2.37 4.48
N SER A 60 32.76 -3.39 4.05
CA SER A 60 33.09 -4.11 2.83
C SER A 60 32.78 -3.27 1.59
N ASP A 61 33.50 -3.51 0.49
CA ASP A 61 33.24 -2.87 -0.80
C ASP A 61 31.82 -3.20 -1.31
N GLU A 62 31.30 -4.40 -0.99
CA GLU A 62 29.93 -4.79 -1.33
C GLU A 62 28.87 -3.98 -0.57
N LEU A 63 29.08 -3.68 0.71
CA LEU A 63 28.17 -2.86 1.49
C LEU A 63 28.12 -1.42 0.94
N HIS A 64 29.28 -0.83 0.64
CA HIS A 64 29.33 0.50 0.03
C HIS A 64 28.62 0.56 -1.32
N LYS A 65 28.78 -0.48 -2.14
CA LYS A 65 28.07 -0.58 -3.42
C LYS A 65 26.56 -0.70 -3.22
N PHE A 66 26.13 -1.48 -2.23
CA PHE A 66 24.73 -1.62 -1.88
C PHE A 66 24.10 -0.29 -1.42
N GLU A 67 24.78 0.45 -0.54
CA GLU A 67 24.34 1.78 -0.08
C GLU A 67 24.18 2.75 -1.27
N GLN A 68 25.15 2.75 -2.18
CA GLN A 68 25.08 3.55 -3.40
C GLN A 68 23.91 3.13 -4.30
N ASP A 69 23.70 1.83 -4.50
CA ASP A 69 22.57 1.32 -5.27
C ASP A 69 21.22 1.68 -4.62
N LEU A 70 21.16 1.74 -3.28
CA LEU A 70 19.97 2.13 -2.53
C LEU A 70 19.63 3.62 -2.70
N GLU A 71 20.63 4.51 -2.66
CA GLU A 71 20.45 5.95 -2.93
C GLU A 71 19.93 6.20 -4.36
N ILE A 72 20.48 5.45 -5.33
CA ILE A 72 20.01 5.49 -6.73
C ILE A 72 18.57 4.96 -6.83
N TRP A 73 18.27 3.88 -6.11
CA TRP A 73 16.93 3.30 -6.08
C TRP A 73 15.89 4.25 -5.48
N GLU A 74 16.26 4.99 -4.43
CA GLU A 74 15.42 5.96 -3.75
C GLU A 74 14.98 7.11 -4.67
N THR A 75 15.86 7.50 -5.59
CA THR A 75 15.65 8.62 -6.53
C THR A 75 15.10 8.20 -7.88
N SER A 76 14.94 6.90 -8.14
CA SER A 76 14.48 6.38 -9.43
C SER A 76 12.96 6.52 -9.63
N GLU A 77 12.55 7.03 -10.79
CA GLU A 77 11.13 7.14 -11.19
C GLU A 77 10.47 5.78 -11.42
N LYS A 78 11.24 4.77 -11.85
CA LYS A 78 10.77 3.40 -12.09
C LYS A 78 11.66 2.43 -11.34
N ARG A 79 11.03 1.60 -10.51
CA ARG A 79 11.72 0.64 -9.66
C ARG A 79 11.39 -0.77 -10.12
N GLU A 80 12.43 -1.58 -10.23
CA GLU A 80 12.33 -3.03 -10.50
C GLU A 80 12.50 -3.80 -9.18
N ILE A 81 11.93 -5.01 -9.14
CA ILE A 81 12.07 -5.91 -7.99
C ILE A 81 13.54 -6.34 -7.83
N GLN A 82 14.05 -6.30 -6.60
CA GLN A 82 15.47 -6.54 -6.29
C GLN A 82 15.78 -7.96 -5.80
N GLU A 83 14.76 -8.73 -5.40
CA GLU A 83 14.90 -10.12 -4.91
C GLU A 83 15.89 -10.31 -3.76
N ARG A 84 15.97 -9.33 -2.85
CA ARG A 84 16.91 -9.34 -1.71
C ARG A 84 16.31 -9.81 -0.39
N LEU A 85 14.98 -9.77 -0.26
CA LEU A 85 14.27 -10.09 0.96
C LEU A 85 13.38 -11.31 0.75
N GLU A 86 13.34 -12.18 1.75
CA GLU A 86 12.40 -13.29 1.82
C GLU A 86 10.99 -12.81 2.17
N THR A 87 9.97 -13.61 1.85
CA THR A 87 8.56 -13.26 2.11
C THR A 87 8.33 -12.91 3.58
N HIS A 88 8.89 -13.67 4.53
CA HIS A 88 8.67 -13.41 5.94
C HIS A 88 9.26 -12.07 6.40
N GLN A 89 10.40 -11.66 5.85
CA GLN A 89 11.03 -10.36 6.16
C GLN A 89 10.19 -9.22 5.61
N VAL A 90 9.64 -9.36 4.41
CA VAL A 90 8.73 -8.37 3.82
C VAL A 90 7.43 -8.26 4.62
N VAL A 91 6.88 -9.38 5.11
CA VAL A 91 5.67 -9.39 5.95
C VAL A 91 5.92 -8.70 7.29
N GLU A 92 7.03 -9.02 7.96
CA GLU A 92 7.42 -8.39 9.23
C GLU A 92 7.56 -6.86 9.09
N ALA A 93 8.25 -6.43 8.04
CA ALA A 93 8.37 -5.02 7.70
C ALA A 93 7.03 -4.34 7.43
N THR A 94 6.18 -5.03 6.67
CA THR A 94 4.85 -4.55 6.31
C THR A 94 3.99 -4.37 7.55
N ALA A 95 4.10 -5.26 8.54
CA ALA A 95 3.33 -5.16 9.78
C ALA A 95 3.56 -3.83 10.51
N GLN A 96 4.81 -3.32 10.53
CA GLN A 96 5.13 -2.02 11.11
C GLN A 96 4.46 -0.86 10.37
N ILE A 97 4.42 -0.92 9.04
CA ILE A 97 3.76 0.10 8.20
C ILE A 97 2.23 0.05 8.44
N VAL A 98 1.66 -1.14 8.45
CA VAL A 98 0.22 -1.40 8.61
C VAL A 98 -0.27 -1.01 10.01
N GLU A 99 0.55 -1.15 11.06
CA GLU A 99 0.22 -0.71 12.42
C GLU A 99 -0.09 0.79 12.47
N HIS A 100 0.65 1.60 11.73
CA HIS A 100 0.44 3.04 11.64
C HIS A 100 -0.52 3.44 10.51
N THR A 101 -0.56 2.66 9.43
CA THR A 101 -1.34 2.94 8.22
C THR A 101 -2.05 1.66 7.72
N PRO A 102 -3.18 1.26 8.33
CA PRO A 102 -3.88 0.03 7.95
C PRO A 102 -4.32 -0.02 6.48
N GLU A 103 -4.63 1.14 5.90
CA GLU A 103 -5.05 1.35 4.53
C GLU A 103 -3.90 1.49 3.52
N ALA A 104 -2.65 1.23 3.94
CA ALA A 104 -1.49 1.25 3.06
C ALA A 104 -1.74 0.39 1.82
N GLU A 105 -1.55 0.98 0.63
CA GLU A 105 -1.87 0.31 -0.62
C GLU A 105 -0.65 -0.39 -1.23
N LEU A 106 -0.83 -1.64 -1.63
CA LEU A 106 0.08 -2.34 -2.53
C LEU A 106 -0.26 -1.98 -3.98
N ARG A 107 0.71 -1.40 -4.70
CA ARG A 107 0.58 -1.10 -6.14
C ARG A 107 1.78 -1.66 -6.90
N MET A 108 1.52 -2.55 -7.86
CA MET A 108 2.56 -3.12 -8.72
C MET A 108 2.07 -3.35 -10.14
N LYS A 109 3.00 -3.50 -11.08
CA LYS A 109 2.70 -3.94 -12.45
C LYS A 109 3.40 -5.27 -12.73
N LEU A 110 2.63 -6.26 -13.16
CA LEU A 110 3.13 -7.55 -13.63
C LEU A 110 2.90 -7.65 -15.14
N GLY A 111 3.95 -7.39 -15.93
CA GLY A 111 3.81 -7.24 -17.37
C GLY A 111 2.88 -6.08 -17.73
N SER A 112 1.76 -6.36 -18.41
CA SER A 112 0.73 -5.38 -18.75
C SER A 112 -0.37 -5.24 -17.69
N THR A 113 -0.38 -6.09 -16.68
CA THR A 113 -1.43 -6.11 -15.65
C THR A 113 -1.05 -5.20 -14.49
N SER A 114 -1.94 -4.28 -14.13
CA SER A 114 -1.80 -3.45 -12.92
C SER A 114 -2.53 -4.13 -11.77
N ILE A 115 -1.88 -4.23 -10.62
CA ILE A 115 -2.42 -4.82 -9.40
C ILE A 115 -2.49 -3.73 -8.34
N LYS A 116 -3.64 -3.66 -7.67
CA LYS A 116 -3.91 -2.79 -6.54
C LYS A 116 -4.59 -3.61 -5.44
N GLY A 117 -4.07 -3.53 -4.22
CA GLY A 117 -4.64 -4.20 -3.04
C GLY A 117 -4.16 -3.50 -1.76
N LEU A 118 -4.47 -4.07 -0.59
CA LEU A 118 -3.87 -3.60 0.65
C LEU A 118 -2.47 -4.21 0.81
N LEU A 119 -1.57 -3.47 1.43
CA LEU A 119 -0.23 -3.95 1.75
C LEU A 119 -0.30 -5.08 2.78
N ALA A 120 -1.24 -5.00 3.72
CA ALA A 120 -1.51 -6.02 4.73
C ALA A 120 -1.88 -7.39 4.14
N ASP A 121 -2.42 -7.44 2.92
CA ASP A 121 -2.81 -8.67 2.25
C ASP A 121 -1.58 -9.45 1.72
N PHE A 122 -0.41 -8.82 1.63
CA PHE A 122 0.80 -9.47 1.13
C PHE A 122 1.32 -10.51 2.12
N GLY A 123 1.51 -11.73 1.62
CA GLY A 123 1.91 -12.88 2.42
C GLY A 123 0.74 -13.66 3.04
N ASP A 124 -0.46 -13.10 3.05
CA ASP A 124 -1.69 -13.76 3.53
C ASP A 124 -2.58 -14.19 2.36
N SER A 125 -3.21 -13.25 1.65
CA SER A 125 -4.08 -13.55 0.49
C SER A 125 -3.42 -13.18 -0.85
N ILE A 126 -2.34 -12.38 -0.84
CA ILE A 126 -1.55 -12.03 -2.02
C ILE A 126 -0.16 -12.65 -1.90
N HIS A 127 0.20 -13.51 -2.86
CA HIS A 127 1.51 -14.15 -2.91
C HIS A 127 2.22 -13.90 -4.24
N LEU A 128 3.51 -13.58 -4.16
CA LEU A 128 4.38 -13.43 -5.32
C LEU A 128 5.42 -14.56 -5.34
N GLY A 129 5.50 -15.27 -6.45
CA GLY A 129 6.46 -16.35 -6.65
C GLY A 129 7.09 -16.33 -8.04
N LYS A 130 7.95 -17.31 -8.30
CA LYS A 130 8.57 -17.53 -9.62
C LYS A 130 8.38 -18.96 -10.09
N ILE A 131 8.05 -19.11 -11.37
CA ILE A 131 7.99 -20.40 -12.06
C ILE A 131 8.64 -20.21 -13.44
N ASN A 132 9.62 -21.07 -13.78
CA ASN A 132 10.36 -21.02 -15.05
C ASN A 132 10.95 -19.63 -15.36
N GLY A 133 11.50 -18.95 -14.35
CA GLY A 133 12.09 -17.61 -14.49
C GLY A 133 11.09 -16.47 -14.68
N LYS A 134 9.78 -16.75 -14.65
CA LYS A 134 8.70 -15.75 -14.76
C LYS A 134 8.07 -15.52 -13.40
N TYR A 135 7.71 -14.28 -13.12
CA TYR A 135 6.95 -13.90 -11.94
C TYR A 135 5.49 -14.33 -12.06
N VAL A 136 4.96 -14.89 -10.98
CA VAL A 136 3.56 -15.32 -10.86
C VAL A 136 3.00 -14.70 -9.60
N LEU A 137 1.88 -14.00 -9.74
CA LEU A 137 1.11 -13.48 -8.62
C LEU A 137 -0.12 -14.38 -8.41
N MET A 138 -0.34 -14.81 -7.18
CA MET A 138 -1.52 -15.56 -6.76
C MET A 138 -2.31 -14.69 -5.78
N ILE A 139 -3.63 -14.65 -5.95
CA ILE A 139 -4.54 -13.89 -5.11
C ILE A 139 -5.67 -14.84 -4.69
N GLU A 140 -5.90 -14.96 -3.40
CA GLU A 140 -7.00 -15.73 -2.80
C GLU A 140 -8.17 -14.81 -2.44
N SER A 141 -9.39 -15.25 -2.71
CA SER A 141 -10.63 -14.53 -2.38
C SER A 141 -11.81 -15.50 -2.39
N ASP A 142 -12.80 -15.26 -1.52
CA ASP A 142 -14.05 -16.02 -1.47
C ASP A 142 -14.98 -15.72 -2.67
N THR A 143 -14.80 -14.55 -3.29
CA THR A 143 -15.70 -14.04 -4.33
C THR A 143 -14.95 -13.41 -5.49
N ILE A 144 -15.55 -13.48 -6.68
CA ILE A 144 -15.10 -12.80 -7.89
C ILE A 144 -16.25 -11.94 -8.39
N GLU A 145 -16.01 -10.65 -8.57
CA GLU A 145 -16.97 -9.70 -9.12
C GLU A 145 -16.49 -9.15 -10.47
N PHE A 146 -17.43 -8.88 -11.36
CA PHE A 146 -17.15 -8.31 -12.68
C PHE A 146 -17.91 -6.98 -12.82
N ASP A 147 -17.24 -5.99 -13.42
CA ASP A 147 -17.90 -4.74 -13.82
C ASP A 147 -18.95 -5.00 -14.91
N LYS A 148 -19.85 -4.02 -15.09
CA LYS A 148 -20.90 -4.10 -16.12
C LYS A 148 -20.28 -4.28 -17.52
N GLY A 149 -20.50 -5.45 -18.08
CA GLY A 149 -20.02 -5.90 -19.38
C GLY A 149 -20.50 -7.32 -19.65
N VAL A 150 -20.06 -7.92 -20.76
CA VAL A 150 -20.23 -9.36 -20.98
C VAL A 150 -18.91 -9.94 -21.46
N SER A 151 -18.40 -10.91 -20.71
CA SER A 151 -17.21 -11.67 -21.05
C SER A 151 -17.47 -13.17 -20.87
N PRO A 152 -17.08 -14.03 -21.83
CA PRO A 152 -17.23 -15.47 -21.67
C PRO A 152 -16.54 -16.05 -20.43
N ILE A 153 -15.52 -15.36 -19.89
CA ILE A 153 -14.80 -15.78 -18.68
C ILE A 153 -15.71 -15.83 -17.45
N GLU A 154 -16.81 -15.06 -17.42
CA GLU A 154 -17.79 -15.07 -16.33
C GLU A 154 -18.46 -16.44 -16.15
N PHE A 155 -18.42 -17.30 -17.18
CA PHE A 155 -18.94 -18.66 -17.16
C PHE A 155 -17.84 -19.73 -17.02
N HIS A 156 -16.59 -19.33 -16.80
CA HIS A 156 -15.50 -20.26 -16.62
C HIS A 156 -15.67 -21.05 -15.33
N ARG A 157 -15.60 -22.38 -15.42
CA ARG A 157 -15.43 -23.26 -14.27
C ARG A 157 -13.94 -23.35 -13.97
N PRO A 158 -13.45 -22.86 -12.81
CA PRO A 158 -12.04 -22.91 -12.47
C PRO A 158 -11.50 -24.35 -12.41
N ASP A 159 -10.29 -24.53 -12.94
CA ASP A 159 -9.47 -25.74 -12.73
C ASP A 159 -8.92 -25.76 -11.29
N ASP A 160 -8.43 -26.92 -10.83
CA ASP A 160 -7.65 -27.00 -9.58
C ASP A 160 -6.34 -26.20 -9.70
N LEU A 161 -5.97 -25.46 -8.66
CA LEU A 161 -4.78 -24.61 -8.68
C LEU A 161 -3.49 -25.40 -8.96
N MET A 162 -3.35 -26.59 -8.36
CA MET A 162 -2.14 -27.39 -8.51
C MET A 162 -2.00 -27.92 -9.95
N GLU A 163 -3.12 -28.22 -10.61
CA GLU A 163 -3.12 -28.59 -12.04
C GLU A 163 -2.67 -27.42 -12.92
N ILE A 164 -3.07 -26.19 -12.61
CA ILE A 164 -2.62 -24.99 -13.32
C ILE A 164 -1.11 -24.78 -13.14
N VAL A 165 -0.62 -24.86 -11.90
CA VAL A 165 0.80 -24.71 -11.56
C VAL A 165 1.64 -25.75 -12.29
N GLU A 166 1.22 -27.01 -12.29
CA GLU A 166 1.92 -28.09 -12.99
C GLU A 166 1.92 -27.86 -14.51
N ARG A 167 0.79 -27.44 -15.09
CA ARG A 167 0.66 -27.11 -16.51
C ARG A 167 1.59 -25.98 -16.92
N ILE A 168 1.74 -24.95 -16.09
CA ILE A 168 2.67 -23.83 -16.33
C ILE A 168 4.12 -24.31 -16.20
N SER A 169 4.44 -25.10 -15.17
CA SER A 169 5.79 -25.61 -14.93
C SER A 169 6.32 -26.47 -16.08
N ARG A 170 5.44 -27.28 -16.71
CA ARG A 170 5.80 -28.11 -17.87
C ARG A 170 5.94 -27.32 -19.18
N LYS A 171 5.50 -26.06 -19.22
CA LYS A 171 5.57 -25.21 -20.41
C LYS A 171 6.96 -24.59 -20.48
N VAL A 172 7.85 -25.25 -21.23
CA VAL A 172 9.21 -24.78 -21.58
C VAL A 172 9.12 -23.62 -22.56
#